data_AF-M6K1P9-F1
#
_entry.id   AF-M6K1P9-F1
#
_cell.length_a   1.000
_cell.length_b   1.000
_cell.length_c   1.000
_cell.angle_alpha   90.00
_cell.angle_beta   90.00
_cell.angle_gamma   90.00
#
_symmetry.space_group_name_H-M   'P 1'
#
loop_
_entity.id
_entity.type
_entity.pdbx_description
1 polymer ?
#
loop_
_entity_poly.entity_id
_entity_poly.type
_entity_poly.pdbx_seq_one_letter_code
_entity_poly.pdbx_strand_id
1 'polypeptide(L)'
;MRKGKKKDPFKLQQICIYLKRVVSLFTFLLLIASSISSESIILNPVKYILPGKQEYSEPSEIRIENGRVVSIKKINSFQGKISYVLPGFCDANVTLSADSLGGQKDRAGVYLSLQSFLAHGFTGIFSVGDPSWVETLLKDAQRSKKKSPWVKRSDPPWIAESSETKKFVNLPGYDLIRSAKEAISKIKKKHLL
;
A
#
# COMPACT_ATOMS: atom_id res chain seq x y z
N MET A 1 -26.34 -26.14 67.23
CA MET A 1 -25.67 -26.59 65.98
C MET A 1 -26.60 -26.35 64.79
N ARG A 2 -26.39 -25.29 64.00
CA ARG A 2 -27.13 -25.07 62.73
C ARG A 2 -26.29 -25.62 61.58
N LYS A 3 -26.80 -26.66 60.90
CA LYS A 3 -26.16 -27.30 59.73
C LYS A 3 -26.03 -26.27 58.59
N GLY A 4 -24.80 -25.97 58.20
CA GLY A 4 -24.50 -25.10 57.06
C GLY A 4 -24.94 -25.73 55.74
N LYS A 5 -25.69 -24.99 54.92
CA LYS A 5 -26.03 -25.37 53.56
C LYS A 5 -24.73 -25.48 52.73
N LYS A 6 -24.37 -26.70 52.32
CA LYS A 6 -23.30 -26.93 51.33
C LYS A 6 -23.69 -26.24 50.03
N LYS A 7 -22.92 -25.22 49.62
CA LYS A 7 -23.06 -24.60 48.30
C LYS A 7 -22.60 -25.62 47.26
N ASP A 8 -23.46 -25.95 46.30
CA ASP A 8 -23.15 -26.91 45.24
C ASP A 8 -21.94 -26.44 44.41
N PRO A 9 -20.81 -27.16 44.41
CA PRO A 9 -19.61 -26.76 43.69
C PRO A 9 -19.83 -26.73 42.17
N PHE A 10 -20.76 -27.54 41.65
CA PHE A 10 -21.11 -27.61 40.23
C PHE A 10 -21.71 -26.31 39.69
N LYS A 11 -22.59 -25.64 40.45
CA LYS A 11 -23.19 -24.36 40.02
C LYS A 11 -22.16 -23.23 39.98
N LEU A 12 -21.24 -23.19 40.95
CA LEU A 12 -20.16 -22.21 40.98
C LEU A 12 -19.18 -22.40 39.83
N GLN A 13 -18.86 -23.64 39.46
CA GLN A 13 -17.99 -23.94 38.31
C GLN A 13 -18.63 -23.52 36.98
N GLN A 14 -19.92 -23.78 36.77
CA GLN A 14 -20.63 -23.33 35.56
C GLN A 14 -20.67 -21.80 35.45
N ILE A 15 -20.93 -21.09 36.55
CA ILE A 15 -20.91 -19.63 36.59
C ILE A 15 -19.51 -19.09 36.24
N CYS A 16 -18.45 -19.70 36.78
CA CYS A 16 -17.08 -19.33 36.44
C CYS A 16 -16.73 -19.57 34.97
N ILE A 17 -17.22 -20.64 34.35
CA ILE A 17 -17.00 -20.91 32.91
C ILE A 17 -17.71 -19.86 32.06
N TYR A 18 -18.95 -19.51 32.40
CA TYR A 18 -19.70 -18.44 31.72
C TYR A 18 -19.02 -17.09 31.86
N LEU A 19 -18.59 -16.72 33.07
CA LEU A 19 -17.84 -15.48 33.31
C LEU A 19 -16.54 -15.43 32.51
N LYS A 20 -15.77 -16.52 32.47
CA LYS A 20 -14.55 -16.60 31.65
C LYS A 20 -14.83 -16.42 30.16
N ARG A 21 -15.92 -17.00 29.65
CA ARG A 21 -16.34 -16.82 28.24
C ARG A 21 -16.78 -15.39 27.95
N VAL A 22 -17.52 -14.76 28.84
CA VAL A 22 -17.94 -13.35 28.69
C VAL A 22 -16.75 -12.41 28.71
N VAL A 23 -15.81 -12.61 29.65
CA VAL A 23 -14.57 -11.82 29.71
C VAL A 23 -13.71 -12.04 28.45
N SER A 24 -13.61 -13.28 27.96
CA SER A 24 -12.90 -13.59 26.72
C SER A 24 -13.56 -12.95 25.48
N LEU A 25 -14.89 -12.93 25.41
CA LEU A 25 -15.62 -12.29 24.31
C LEU A 25 -15.45 -10.78 24.36
N PHE A 26 -15.54 -10.19 25.56
CA PHE A 26 -15.39 -8.75 25.77
C PHE A 26 -13.98 -8.27 25.45
N THR A 27 -12.95 -9.03 25.86
CA THR A 27 -11.55 -8.73 25.49
C THR A 27 -11.32 -8.84 23.99
N PHE A 28 -11.89 -9.86 23.32
CA PHE A 28 -11.83 -9.98 21.86
C PHE A 28 -12.51 -8.80 21.14
N LEU A 29 -13.68 -8.36 21.61
CA LEU A 29 -14.39 -7.18 21.09
C LEU A 29 -13.59 -5.88 21.28
N LEU A 30 -12.96 -5.70 22.44
CA LEU A 30 -12.09 -4.54 22.71
C LEU A 30 -10.84 -4.50 21.82
N LEU A 31 -10.26 -5.67 21.50
CA LEU A 31 -9.16 -5.81 20.53
C LEU A 31 -9.58 -5.41 19.11
N ILE A 32 -10.82 -5.71 18.70
CA ILE A 32 -11.35 -5.27 17.41
C ILE A 32 -11.64 -3.77 17.41
N ALA A 33 -12.25 -3.25 18.48
CA ALA A 33 -12.64 -1.84 18.58
C ALA A 33 -11.44 -0.88 18.59
N SER A 34 -10.32 -1.28 19.18
CA SER A 34 -9.07 -0.50 19.19
C SER A 34 -8.38 -0.40 17.82
N SER A 35 -8.88 -1.11 16.80
CA SER A 35 -8.33 -1.11 15.44
C SER A 35 -8.87 0.00 14.54
N ILE A 36 -9.83 0.81 15.00
CA ILE A 36 -10.50 1.86 14.20
C ILE A 36 -10.10 3.24 14.73
N SER A 37 -8.80 3.53 14.74
CA SER A 37 -8.35 4.93 14.85
C SER A 37 -8.46 5.54 13.45
N SER A 38 -9.55 6.28 13.20
CA SER A 38 -9.69 7.06 11.96
C SER A 38 -8.70 8.21 12.01
N GLU A 39 -7.57 8.11 11.32
CA GLU A 39 -6.63 9.21 11.18
C GLU A 39 -7.32 10.35 10.41
N SER A 40 -7.46 11.50 11.06
CA SER A 40 -7.99 12.72 10.47
C SER A 40 -6.94 13.82 10.53
N ILE A 41 -6.72 14.49 9.41
CA ILE A 41 -5.73 15.56 9.25
C ILE A 41 -6.43 16.75 8.63
N ILE A 42 -6.19 17.94 9.18
CA ILE A 42 -6.69 19.20 8.65
C ILE A 42 -5.50 20.05 8.24
N LEU A 43 -5.50 20.50 6.99
CA LEU A 43 -4.51 21.42 6.44
C LEU A 43 -5.15 22.80 6.33
N ASN A 44 -4.67 23.77 7.11
CA ASN A 44 -5.24 25.12 7.17
C ASN A 44 -4.18 26.15 7.65
N PRO A 45 -4.03 27.34 7.03
CA PRO A 45 -4.56 27.73 5.72
C PRO A 45 -3.63 27.27 4.60
N VAL A 46 -4.19 26.70 3.52
CA VAL A 46 -3.39 26.22 2.39
C VAL A 46 -3.88 26.71 1.03
N LYS A 47 -2.92 26.96 0.15
CA LYS A 47 -3.15 27.05 -1.30
C LYS A 47 -2.75 25.74 -1.95
N TYR A 48 -3.57 25.20 -2.83
CA TYR A 48 -3.32 23.92 -3.48
C TYR A 48 -3.42 24.04 -4.99
N ILE A 49 -2.77 23.14 -5.72
CA ILE A 49 -2.92 23.02 -7.17
C ILE A 49 -3.60 21.69 -7.49
N LEU A 50 -4.59 21.72 -8.39
CA LEU A 50 -5.21 20.50 -8.88
C LEU A 50 -4.48 19.98 -10.12
N PRO A 51 -4.45 18.66 -10.34
CA PRO A 51 -3.90 18.08 -11.57
C PRO A 51 -4.52 18.75 -12.82
N GLY A 52 -3.68 19.17 -13.76
CA GLY A 52 -4.10 19.84 -15.00
C GLY A 52 -4.43 21.32 -14.86
N LYS A 53 -4.31 21.92 -13.66
CA LYS A 53 -4.40 23.37 -13.46
C LYS A 53 -2.99 23.96 -13.38
N GLN A 54 -2.85 25.21 -13.79
CA GLN A 54 -1.58 25.95 -13.76
C GLN A 54 -1.49 26.94 -12.57
N GLU A 55 -2.61 27.25 -11.94
CA GLU A 55 -2.69 28.25 -10.87
C GLU A 55 -3.06 27.59 -9.54
N TYR A 56 -2.51 28.17 -8.46
CA TYR A 56 -2.92 27.82 -7.11
C TYR A 56 -4.31 28.34 -6.80
N SER A 57 -5.04 27.57 -6.00
CA SER A 57 -6.34 27.97 -5.47
C SER A 57 -6.25 29.18 -4.52
N GLU A 58 -7.43 29.70 -4.19
CA GLU A 58 -7.60 30.59 -3.04
C GLU A 58 -7.33 29.86 -1.72
N PRO A 59 -6.91 30.57 -0.66
CA PRO A 59 -6.67 29.99 0.66
C PRO A 59 -7.87 29.18 1.14
N SER A 60 -7.60 27.93 1.49
CA SER A 60 -8.62 26.93 1.79
C SER A 60 -8.19 26.04 2.96
N GLU A 61 -9.18 25.40 3.57
CA GLU A 61 -9.01 24.28 4.48
C GLU A 61 -9.21 22.98 3.70
N ILE A 62 -8.29 22.03 3.86
CA ILE A 62 -8.42 20.68 3.31
C ILE A 62 -8.53 19.70 4.47
N ARG A 63 -9.59 18.91 4.49
CA ARG A 63 -9.79 17.83 5.46
C ARG A 63 -9.53 16.49 4.81
N ILE A 64 -8.66 15.70 5.43
CA ILE A 64 -8.24 14.38 5.00
C ILE A 64 -8.65 13.37 6.07
N GLU A 65 -9.34 12.32 5.69
CA GLU A 65 -9.72 11.22 6.57
C GLU A 65 -9.33 9.90 5.92
N ASN A 66 -8.65 9.03 6.68
CA ASN A 66 -8.21 7.71 6.21
C ASN A 66 -7.49 7.76 4.86
N GLY A 67 -6.61 8.76 4.68
CA GLY A 67 -5.83 8.97 3.47
C GLY A 67 -6.60 9.52 2.27
N ARG A 68 -7.87 9.92 2.43
CA ARG A 68 -8.69 10.50 1.37
C ARG A 68 -9.09 11.94 1.70
N VAL A 69 -9.08 12.81 0.70
CA VAL A 69 -9.62 14.16 0.83
C VAL A 69 -11.14 14.06 0.93
N VAL A 70 -11.71 14.49 2.07
CA VAL A 70 -13.17 14.45 2.31
C VAL A 70 -13.84 15.79 2.07
N SER A 71 -13.13 16.91 2.26
CA SER A 71 -13.67 18.24 1.95
C SER A 71 -12.57 19.25 1.70
N ILE A 72 -12.90 20.24 0.86
CA ILE A 72 -12.09 21.44 0.62
C ILE A 72 -13.00 22.64 0.79
N LYS A 73 -12.67 23.56 1.69
CA LYS A 73 -13.49 24.74 2.00
C LYS A 73 -12.67 26.01 1.84
N LYS A 74 -13.17 26.96 1.06
CA LYS A 74 -12.55 28.28 0.93
C LYS A 74 -12.59 29.01 2.29
N ILE A 75 -11.50 29.68 2.64
CA ILE A 75 -11.40 30.52 3.83
C ILE A 75 -11.44 31.98 3.37
N ASN A 76 -12.40 32.75 3.89
CA ASN A 76 -12.62 34.14 3.47
C ASN A 76 -11.76 35.15 4.24
N SER A 77 -11.23 34.77 5.40
CA SER A 77 -10.37 35.62 6.21
C SER A 77 -9.33 34.76 6.94
N PHE A 78 -8.06 35.07 6.75
CA PHE A 78 -6.96 34.48 7.49
C PHE A 78 -5.89 35.55 7.72
N GLN A 79 -5.17 35.45 8.83
CA GLN A 79 -3.98 36.26 9.11
C GLN A 79 -2.83 35.31 9.42
N GLY A 80 -1.69 35.51 8.77
CA GLY A 80 -0.48 34.72 8.99
C GLY A 80 0.05 34.04 7.73
N LYS A 81 0.85 33.00 7.94
CA LYS A 81 1.57 32.30 6.87
C LYS A 81 0.67 31.28 6.19
N ILE A 82 0.69 31.27 4.85
CA ILE A 82 0.03 30.27 4.02
C ILE A 82 1.04 29.19 3.65
N SER A 83 0.60 27.93 3.73
CA SER A 83 1.35 26.79 3.18
C SER A 83 0.85 26.41 1.79
N TYR A 84 1.74 25.86 0.97
CA TYR A 84 1.40 25.41 -0.38
C TYR A 84 1.38 23.88 -0.41
N VAL A 85 0.32 23.33 -1.00
CA VAL A 85 0.09 21.89 -1.09
C VAL A 85 0.11 21.48 -2.55
N LEU A 86 0.91 20.47 -2.86
CA LEU A 86 0.96 19.83 -4.17
C LEU A 86 0.34 18.43 -4.08
N PRO A 87 -0.29 17.93 -5.15
CA PRO A 87 -0.55 16.51 -5.29
C PRO A 87 0.76 15.73 -5.15
N GLY A 88 0.68 14.52 -4.60
CA GLY A 88 1.84 13.61 -4.56
C GLY A 88 2.33 13.32 -5.97
N PHE A 89 3.65 13.31 -6.16
CA PHE A 89 4.23 13.06 -7.47
C PHE A 89 4.05 11.59 -7.88
N CYS A 90 3.95 11.38 -9.19
CA CYS A 90 3.88 10.06 -9.79
C CYS A 90 4.96 9.95 -10.86
N ASP A 91 5.75 8.88 -10.80
CA ASP A 91 6.71 8.55 -11.85
C ASP A 91 6.14 7.41 -12.70
N ALA A 92 6.10 7.61 -14.02
CA ALA A 92 5.52 6.66 -14.96
C ALA A 92 6.55 5.66 -15.53
N ASN A 93 7.85 5.80 -15.21
CA ASN A 93 8.87 4.95 -15.78
C ASN A 93 10.07 4.76 -14.83
N VAL A 94 9.96 3.80 -13.92
CA VAL A 94 11.02 3.48 -12.95
C VAL A 94 11.42 2.01 -13.06
N THR A 95 12.71 1.72 -13.06
CA THR A 95 13.23 0.35 -12.86
C THR A 95 13.83 0.27 -11.47
N LEU A 96 13.15 -0.43 -10.56
CA LEU A 96 13.50 -0.48 -9.14
C LEU A 96 14.61 -1.49 -8.86
N SER A 97 14.60 -2.63 -9.55
CA SER A 97 15.48 -3.77 -9.32
C SER A 97 16.89 -3.61 -9.89
N ALA A 98 17.15 -2.57 -10.68
CA ALA A 98 18.47 -2.27 -11.19
C ALA A 98 19.22 -1.29 -10.26
N ASP A 99 20.52 -1.50 -10.09
CA ASP A 99 21.44 -0.53 -9.51
C ASP A 99 21.99 0.45 -10.57
N SER A 100 22.69 1.47 -10.11
CA SER A 100 23.26 2.52 -10.98
C SER A 100 24.34 2.01 -11.94
N LEU A 101 24.91 0.83 -11.68
CA LEU A 101 25.93 0.18 -12.50
C LEU A 101 25.34 -0.88 -13.43
N GLY A 102 24.02 -1.06 -13.44
CA GLY A 102 23.31 -2.06 -14.24
C GLY A 102 23.25 -3.46 -13.60
N GLY A 103 23.68 -3.61 -12.35
CA GLY A 103 23.51 -4.81 -11.55
C GLY A 103 22.12 -4.93 -10.95
N GLN A 104 21.84 -6.06 -10.30
CA GLN A 104 20.55 -6.30 -9.64
C GLN A 104 20.62 -5.91 -8.16
N LYS A 105 19.70 -5.03 -7.72
CA LYS A 105 19.49 -4.72 -6.31
C LYS A 105 18.87 -5.90 -5.58
N ASP A 106 19.25 -6.02 -4.32
CA ASP A 106 18.59 -6.90 -3.36
C ASP A 106 17.26 -6.29 -2.87
N ARG A 107 16.53 -7.06 -2.06
CA ARG A 107 15.25 -6.63 -1.50
C ARG A 107 15.37 -5.37 -0.63
N ALA A 108 16.46 -5.25 0.14
CA ALA A 108 16.69 -4.10 0.99
C ALA A 108 16.96 -2.84 0.16
N GLY A 109 17.77 -2.95 -0.89
CA GLY A 109 18.07 -1.85 -1.82
C GLY A 109 16.84 -1.35 -2.58
N VAL A 110 15.95 -2.25 -3.00
CA VAL A 110 14.66 -1.86 -3.61
C VAL A 110 13.79 -1.12 -2.59
N TYR A 111 13.68 -1.63 -1.36
CA TYR A 111 12.89 -0.96 -0.32
C TYR A 111 13.45 0.42 0.03
N LEU A 112 14.77 0.56 0.12
CA LEU A 112 15.44 1.84 0.33
C LEU A 112 15.12 2.82 -0.81
N SER A 113 15.12 2.35 -2.06
CA SER A 113 14.74 3.16 -3.22
C SER A 113 13.30 3.68 -3.08
N LEU A 114 12.36 2.81 -2.67
CA LEU A 114 10.96 3.18 -2.42
C LEU A 114 10.80 4.23 -1.30
N GLN A 115 11.57 4.10 -0.22
CA GLN A 115 11.57 5.09 0.86
C GLN A 115 12.14 6.44 0.38
N SER A 116 13.18 6.40 -0.44
CA SER A 116 13.75 7.59 -1.07
C SER A 116 12.71 8.31 -1.94
N PHE A 117 12.00 7.58 -2.81
CA PHE A 117 10.90 8.16 -3.61
C PHE A 117 9.87 8.87 -2.74
N LEU A 118 9.41 8.22 -1.66
CA LEU A 118 8.43 8.82 -0.75
C LEU A 118 8.96 10.07 -0.05
N ALA A 119 10.23 10.06 0.37
CA ALA A 119 10.89 11.21 0.99
C ALA A 119 10.98 12.43 0.04
N HIS A 120 11.04 12.18 -1.27
CA HIS A 120 11.04 13.21 -2.31
C HIS A 120 9.63 13.55 -2.83
N GLY A 121 8.57 13.08 -2.18
CA GLY A 121 7.18 13.42 -2.49
C GLY A 121 6.53 12.55 -3.56
N PHE A 122 7.19 11.49 -4.04
CA PHE A 122 6.58 10.52 -4.93
C PHE A 122 5.69 9.57 -4.14
N THR A 123 4.39 9.61 -4.45
CA THR A 123 3.39 8.75 -3.83
C THR A 123 3.00 7.57 -4.71
N GLY A 124 3.27 7.66 -6.02
CA GLY A 124 2.95 6.64 -7.02
C GLY A 124 4.10 6.35 -7.97
N ILE A 125 4.32 5.08 -8.28
CA ILE A 125 5.36 4.65 -9.22
C ILE A 125 4.79 3.62 -10.19
N PHE A 126 5.10 3.79 -11.47
CA PHE A 126 4.93 2.77 -12.48
C PHE A 126 6.28 2.13 -12.79
N SER A 127 6.42 0.89 -12.36
CA SER A 127 7.62 0.09 -12.46
C SER A 127 7.67 -0.64 -13.80
N VAL A 128 8.78 -0.52 -14.52
CA VAL A 128 8.97 -1.06 -15.87
C VAL A 128 10.19 -1.97 -15.91
N GLY A 129 10.01 -3.15 -16.48
CA GLY A 129 11.08 -4.15 -16.63
C GLY A 129 11.48 -4.84 -15.32
N ASP A 130 10.76 -4.59 -14.22
CA ASP A 130 11.07 -5.21 -12.94
C ASP A 130 10.50 -6.64 -12.83
N PRO A 131 11.21 -7.54 -12.12
CA PRO A 131 10.78 -8.90 -11.88
C PRO A 131 9.57 -8.96 -10.94
N SER A 132 8.81 -10.05 -11.04
CA SER A 132 7.56 -10.25 -10.28
C SER A 132 7.73 -10.18 -8.76
N TRP A 133 8.92 -10.49 -8.23
CA TRP A 133 9.18 -10.44 -6.79
C TRP A 133 9.13 -9.01 -6.21
N VAL A 134 9.31 -7.97 -7.04
CA VAL A 134 9.14 -6.57 -6.62
C VAL A 134 7.71 -6.32 -6.16
N GLU A 135 6.72 -6.94 -6.82
CA GLU A 135 5.32 -6.86 -6.40
C GLU A 135 5.08 -7.51 -5.02
N THR A 136 5.76 -8.63 -4.76
CA THR A 136 5.70 -9.30 -3.45
C THR A 136 6.24 -8.41 -2.34
N LEU A 137 7.34 -7.69 -2.60
CA LEU A 137 7.95 -6.78 -1.63
C LEU A 137 6.97 -5.69 -1.17
N LEU A 138 6.12 -5.19 -2.06
CA LEU A 138 5.10 -4.19 -1.74
C LEU A 138 4.00 -4.76 -0.85
N LYS A 139 3.52 -5.97 -1.17
CA LYS A 139 2.54 -6.68 -0.34
C LYS A 139 3.11 -6.92 1.05
N ASP A 140 4.38 -7.27 1.15
CA ASP A 140 5.07 -7.47 2.43
C ASP A 140 5.25 -6.15 3.20
N ALA A 141 5.56 -5.04 2.51
CA ALA A 141 5.63 -3.72 3.12
C ALA A 141 4.27 -3.27 3.67
N GLN A 142 3.19 -3.43 2.90
CA GLN A 142 1.83 -3.13 3.33
C GLN A 142 1.42 -3.95 4.57
N ARG A 143 1.67 -5.26 4.56
CA ARG A 143 1.42 -6.14 5.72
C ARG A 143 2.19 -5.70 6.95
N SER A 144 3.41 -5.22 6.74
CA SER A 144 4.31 -4.77 7.80
C SER A 144 4.09 -3.32 8.22
N LYS A 145 3.03 -2.65 7.73
CA LYS A 145 2.75 -1.21 7.94
C LYS A 145 3.93 -0.29 7.61
N LYS A 146 4.79 -0.73 6.69
CA LYS A 146 5.94 0.03 6.21
C LYS A 146 5.46 1.08 5.21
N LYS A 147 5.94 2.31 5.36
CA LYS A 147 5.58 3.43 4.46
C LYS A 147 6.32 3.27 3.13
N SER A 148 5.57 3.21 2.03
CA SER A 148 6.09 3.19 0.67
C SER A 148 5.10 3.88 -0.27
N PRO A 149 5.53 4.37 -1.44
CA PRO A 149 4.60 4.74 -2.50
C PRO A 149 3.79 3.51 -2.91
N TRP A 150 2.62 3.74 -3.51
CA TRP A 150 1.95 2.68 -4.26
C TRP A 150 2.74 2.44 -5.55
N VAL A 151 2.85 1.18 -5.96
CA VAL A 151 3.61 0.82 -7.15
C VAL A 151 2.75 -0.09 -8.01
N LYS A 152 2.65 0.25 -9.29
CA LYS A 152 2.05 -0.58 -10.33
C LYS A 152 3.17 -1.07 -11.24
N ARG A 153 3.17 -2.34 -11.62
CA ARG A 153 4.20 -2.92 -12.49
C ARG A 153 3.66 -3.08 -13.91
N SER A 154 4.51 -2.88 -14.90
CA SER A 154 4.23 -3.27 -16.28
C SER A 154 4.18 -4.79 -16.40
N ASP A 155 3.53 -5.28 -17.46
CA ASP A 155 3.75 -6.67 -17.85
C ASP A 155 5.23 -6.87 -18.22
N PRO A 156 5.78 -8.06 -17.97
CA PRO A 156 7.14 -8.36 -18.38
C PRO A 156 7.25 -8.29 -19.92
N PRO A 157 8.28 -7.62 -20.46
CA PRO A 157 8.55 -7.64 -21.90
C PRO A 157 8.76 -9.05 -22.41
N TRP A 158 8.36 -9.28 -23.66
CA TRP A 158 8.55 -10.57 -24.33
C TRP A 158 9.94 -10.67 -24.92
N ILE A 159 10.59 -11.81 -24.71
CA ILE A 159 11.86 -12.14 -25.34
C ILE A 159 11.73 -13.44 -26.12
N ALA A 160 12.23 -13.44 -27.35
CA ALA A 160 12.24 -14.64 -28.18
C ALA A 160 13.26 -15.65 -27.63
N GLU A 161 12.92 -16.94 -27.70
CA GLU A 161 13.88 -17.99 -27.37
C GLU A 161 15.05 -18.01 -28.37
N SER A 162 16.27 -17.88 -27.85
CA SER A 162 17.53 -17.89 -28.60
C SER A 162 18.57 -18.79 -27.93
N SER A 163 19.74 -18.96 -28.56
CA SER A 163 20.89 -19.69 -28.00
C SER A 163 21.35 -19.12 -26.65
N GLU A 164 21.22 -17.80 -26.47
CA GLU A 164 21.60 -17.07 -25.28
C GLU A 164 20.58 -17.27 -24.16
N THR A 165 19.29 -17.25 -24.49
CA THR A 165 18.22 -17.42 -23.50
C THR A 165 18.01 -18.87 -23.08
N LYS A 166 18.39 -19.85 -23.92
CA LYS A 166 18.27 -21.30 -23.64
C LYS A 166 19.00 -21.73 -22.36
N LYS A 167 20.06 -21.02 -21.99
CA LYS A 167 20.82 -21.29 -20.76
C LYS A 167 20.07 -20.84 -19.50
N PHE A 168 19.09 -19.97 -19.65
CA PHE A 168 18.30 -19.41 -18.55
C PHE A 168 16.91 -20.06 -18.55
N VAL A 169 16.69 -20.98 -17.61
CA VAL A 169 15.39 -21.65 -17.41
C VAL A 169 14.29 -20.64 -17.07
N ASN A 170 14.66 -19.53 -16.44
CA ASN A 170 13.78 -18.42 -16.11
C ASN A 170 14.56 -17.10 -16.24
N LEU A 171 14.07 -16.17 -17.06
CA LEU A 171 14.64 -14.83 -17.21
C LEU A 171 13.86 -13.86 -16.30
N PRO A 172 14.44 -13.41 -15.17
CA PRO A 172 13.73 -12.53 -14.26
C PRO A 172 13.38 -11.21 -14.98
N GLY A 173 12.09 -10.85 -14.95
CA GLY A 173 11.59 -9.63 -15.59
C GLY A 173 11.17 -9.79 -17.06
N TYR A 174 11.37 -10.96 -17.67
CA TYR A 174 10.99 -11.22 -19.06
C TYR A 174 10.08 -12.44 -19.20
N ASP A 175 9.21 -12.39 -20.19
CA ASP A 175 8.39 -13.52 -20.62
C ASP A 175 9.00 -14.16 -21.86
N LEU A 176 9.49 -15.39 -21.74
CA LEU A 176 10.04 -16.13 -22.87
C LEU A 176 8.91 -16.56 -23.82
N ILE A 177 9.09 -16.28 -25.11
CA ILE A 177 8.19 -16.68 -26.20
C ILE A 177 8.93 -17.67 -27.10
N ARG A 178 8.43 -18.89 -27.18
CA ARG A 178 9.09 -19.99 -27.91
C ARG A 178 8.72 -20.03 -29.39
N SER A 179 7.64 -19.38 -29.78
CA SER A 179 7.20 -19.34 -31.19
C SER A 179 6.27 -18.17 -31.50
N ALA A 180 6.18 -17.82 -32.79
CA ALA A 180 5.21 -16.83 -33.28
C ALA A 180 3.76 -17.24 -33.00
N LYS A 181 3.45 -18.54 -33.04
CA LYS A 181 2.10 -19.07 -32.73
C LYS A 181 1.74 -18.81 -31.26
N GLU A 182 2.68 -18.99 -30.35
CA GLU A 182 2.51 -18.68 -28.94
C GLU A 182 2.28 -17.18 -28.72
N ALA A 183 3.07 -16.32 -29.37
CA ALA A 183 2.90 -14.87 -29.32
C ALA A 183 1.48 -14.45 -29.73
N ILE A 184 1.02 -14.91 -30.90
CA ILE A 184 -0.31 -14.60 -31.44
C ILE A 184 -1.42 -15.07 -30.49
N SER A 185 -1.26 -16.25 -29.88
CA SER A 185 -2.20 -16.78 -28.89
C SER A 185 -2.30 -15.88 -27.64
N LYS A 186 -1.15 -15.46 -27.10
CA LYS A 186 -1.11 -14.55 -25.93
C LYS A 186 -1.73 -13.18 -26.24
N ILE A 187 -1.47 -12.60 -27.42
CA ILE A 187 -2.09 -11.33 -27.85
C ILE A 187 -3.61 -11.47 -27.90
N LYS A 188 -4.12 -12.53 -28.55
CA LYS A 188 -5.56 -12.78 -28.67
C LYS A 188 -6.23 -12.95 -27.29
N LYS A 189 -5.59 -13.66 -26.37
CA LYS A 189 -6.10 -13.86 -25.01
C LYS A 189 -6.16 -12.55 -24.21
N LYS A 190 -5.22 -11.64 -24.43
CA LYS A 190 -5.15 -10.34 -23.72
C LYS A 190 -6.20 -9.33 -24.20
N HIS A 191 -6.62 -9.41 -25.46
CA HIS A 191 -7.67 -8.55 -26.02
C HIS A 191 -9.11 -8.99 -25.72
N LEU A 192 -9.30 -10.17 -25.12
CA LEU A 192 -10.60 -10.73 -24.74
C LEU A 192 -10.95 -10.50 -23.25
N LEU A 193 -10.06 -9.84 -22.49
CA LEU A 193 -10.22 -9.46 -21.08
C LEU A 193 -10.22 -7.94 -20.96
#